data_AF-Q9JMS6-F1
#
_entry.id   AF-Q9JMS6-F1
#
_cell.length_a   1.000
_cell.length_b   1.000
_cell.length_c   1.000
_cell.angle_alpha   90.00
_cell.angle_beta   90.00
_cell.angle_gamma   90.00
#
_symmetry.space_group_name_H-M   'P 1'
#
loop_
_entity.id
_entity.type
_entity.pdbx_description
1 polymer ?
#
loop_
_entity_poly.entity_id
_entity_poly.type
_entity_poly.pdbx_seq_one_letter_code
_entity_poly.pdbx_strand_id
1 'polypeptide(L)' 'MVRYHGEFTYYVYQQSGRYFFCKKLTKKRDTSNCNHLHIIRELSFNEDELELIDFSTDGLDANDKEIIRGMIDELKK' A
#
# COMPACT_ATOMS: atom_id res chain seq x y z
N MET A 1 -9.67 3.15 -3.19
CA MET A 1 -9.19 4.41 -2.59
C MET A 1 -7.71 4.61 -2.89
N VAL A 2 -7.28 5.85 -3.13
CA VAL A 2 -5.88 6.20 -3.40
C VAL A 2 -5.41 7.28 -2.41
N ARG A 3 -4.19 7.13 -1.89
CA ARG A 3 -3.52 8.15 -1.05
C ARG A 3 -2.12 8.42 -1.54
N TYR A 4 -1.70 9.66 -1.47
CA TYR A 4 -0.33 10.08 -1.75
C TYR A 4 0.36 10.41 -0.43
N HIS A 5 1.54 9.84 -0.21
CA HIS A 5 2.35 10.15 0.96
C HIS A 5 3.83 10.19 0.54
N GLY A 6 4.42 11.40 0.58
CA GLY A 6 5.78 11.63 0.11
C GLY A 6 5.98 11.22 -1.35
N GLU A 7 6.93 10.33 -1.58
CA GLU A 7 7.25 9.77 -2.89
C GLU A 7 6.47 8.50 -3.26
N PHE A 8 5.53 8.06 -2.41
CA PHE A 8 4.74 6.86 -2.62
C PHE A 8 3.24 7.16 -2.84
N THR A 9 2.61 6.31 -3.63
CA THR A 9 1.17 6.25 -3.84
C THR A 9 0.64 4.92 -3.30
N TYR A 10 -0.36 5.00 -2.45
CA TYR A 10 -1.01 3.90 -1.75
C TYR A 10 -2.37 3.65 -2.39
N TYR A 11 -2.64 2.42 -2.77
CA TYR A 11 -3.92 1.98 -3.29
C TYR A 11 -4.49 0.96 -2.33
N VAL A 12 -5.72 1.16 -1.87
CA VAL A 12 -6.47 0.16 -1.10
C VAL A 12 -7.85 0.02 -1.71
N TYR A 13 -8.28 -1.20 -1.98
CA TYR A 13 -9.66 -1.50 -2.38
C TYR A 13 -10.10 -2.83 -1.77
N GLN A 14 -11.40 -2.96 -1.53
CA GLN A 14 -12.00 -4.19 -1.02
C GLN A 14 -12.59 -4.99 -2.19
N GLN A 15 -12.29 -6.28 -2.26
CA GLN A 15 -12.84 -7.18 -3.26
C GLN A 15 -13.11 -8.55 -2.64
N SER A 16 -14.34 -9.06 -2.78
CA SER A 16 -14.77 -10.37 -2.26
C SER A 16 -14.40 -10.63 -0.80
N GLY A 17 -14.55 -9.61 0.07
CA GLY A 17 -14.27 -9.72 1.51
C GLY A 17 -12.79 -9.61 1.91
N ARG A 18 -11.86 -9.40 0.95
CA ARG A 18 -10.44 -9.13 1.23
C ARG A 18 -10.07 -7.71 0.84
N TYR A 19 -9.11 -7.12 1.55
CA TYR A 19 -8.50 -5.85 1.18
C TYR A 19 -7.26 -6.12 0.33
N PHE A 20 -7.18 -5.43 -0.80
CA PHE A 20 -6.02 -5.41 -1.67
C PHE A 20 -5.32 -4.07 -1.51
N PHE A 21 -4.08 -4.14 -1.06
CA PHE A 21 -3.20 -3.01 -0.87
C PHE A 21 -2.06 -3.05 -1.88
N CYS A 22 -1.69 -1.89 -2.42
CA CYS A 22 -0.56 -1.73 -3.31
C CYS A 22 0.16 -0.41 -3.01
N LYS A 23 1.45 -0.48 -2.66
CA LYS A 23 2.37 0.66 -2.53
C LYS A 23 3.16 0.79 -3.82
N LYS A 24 3.08 1.95 -4.47
CA LYS A 24 3.83 2.26 -5.70
C LYS A 24 4.67 3.52 -5.51
N LEU A 25 5.83 3.59 -6.15
CA LEU A 25 6.58 4.84 -6.28
C LEU A 25 5.81 5.81 -7.18
N THR A 26 5.57 7.03 -6.71
CA THR A 26 4.84 8.09 -7.44
C THR A 26 5.68 8.69 -8.56
N LYS A 27 7.01 8.78 -8.37
CA LYS A 27 7.95 9.27 -9.38
C LYS A 27 8.94 8.19 -9.79
N LYS A 28 9.25 8.14 -11.08
CA LYS A 28 10.35 7.33 -11.61
C LYS A 28 11.67 7.77 -10.99
N ARG A 29 12.52 6.81 -10.61
CA ARG A 29 13.96 7.11 -10.51
C ARG A 29 14.47 7.35 -11.93
N ASP A 30 15.24 8.41 -12.09
CA ASP A 30 15.65 9.04 -13.36
C ASP A 30 16.64 8.20 -14.19
N THR A 31 16.55 6.87 -14.15
CA THR A 31 17.49 6.00 -14.83
C THR A 31 16.76 5.12 -15.83
N SER A 32 16.75 5.61 -17.07
CA SER A 32 16.68 4.89 -18.34
C SER A 32 15.93 3.54 -18.37
N ASN A 33 14.90 3.52 -19.23
CA ASN A 33 14.10 2.38 -19.69
C ASN A 33 12.93 1.90 -18.80
N CYS A 34 11.74 1.99 -19.42
CA CYS A 34 10.42 1.49 -19.05
C CYS A 34 9.55 2.37 -18.13
N ASN A 35 8.36 2.68 -18.64
CA ASN A 35 7.26 3.44 -18.02
C ASN A 35 6.60 2.74 -16.81
N HIS A 36 7.24 1.79 -16.15
CA HIS A 36 6.62 1.08 -15.04
C HIS A 36 6.88 1.81 -13.72
N LEU A 37 5.83 2.47 -13.20
CA LEU A 37 5.71 2.81 -11.77
C LEU A 37 6.08 1.55 -10.97
N HIS A 38 7.21 1.57 -10.27
CA HIS A 38 7.69 0.39 -9.57
C HIS A 38 6.76 0.10 -8.40
N ILE A 39 6.13 -1.08 -8.43
CA ILE A 39 5.35 -1.58 -7.32
C ILE A 39 6.35 -1.93 -6.22
N ILE A 40 6.28 -1.23 -5.10
CA ILE A 40 7.12 -1.50 -3.92
C ILE A 40 6.64 -2.77 -3.25
N ARG A 41 5.33 -2.83 -2.99
CA ARG A 41 4.72 -3.97 -2.32
C ARG A 41 3.24 -4.07 -2.67
N GLU A 42 2.78 -5.30 -2.83
CA GLU A 42 1.37 -5.66 -2.93
C GLU A 42 1.04 -6.65 -1.83
N LEU A 43 -0.09 -6.42 -1.18
CA LEU A 43 -0.59 -7.28 -0.12
C LEU A 43 -2.08 -7.52 -0.31
N SER A 44 -2.53 -8.73 0.02
CA SER A 44 -3.94 -9.06 0.12
C SER A 44 -4.22 -9.64 1.50
N PHE A 45 -4.98 -8.92 2.31
CA PHE A 45 -5.21 -9.28 3.71
C PHE A 45 -6.66 -9.02 4.11
N ASN A 46 -7.10 -9.67 5.18
CA ASN A 46 -8.23 -9.22 5.98
C ASN A 46 -7.74 -8.37 7.16
N GLU A 47 -8.65 -7.89 8.01
CA GLU A 47 -8.27 -7.01 9.13
C GLU A 47 -7.41 -7.72 10.18
N ASP A 48 -7.71 -8.97 10.49
CA ASP A 48 -6.88 -9.79 11.39
C ASP A 48 -5.47 -10.01 10.82
N GLU A 49 -5.36 -10.30 9.53
CA GLU A 49 -4.07 -10.48 8.85
C GLU A 49 -3.25 -9.19 8.84
N LEU A 50 -3.86 -8.01 8.73
CA LEU A 50 -3.15 -6.74 8.77
C LEU A 50 -2.36 -6.54 10.08
N GLU A 51 -2.91 -7.00 11.20
CA GLU A 51 -2.24 -6.92 12.50
C GLU A 51 -1.06 -7.90 12.61
N LEU A 52 -1.09 -8.99 11.83
CA LEU A 52 -0.08 -10.05 11.79
C LEU A 52 1.04 -9.79 10.76
N ILE A 53 0.85 -8.86 9.83
CA ILE A 53 1.87 -8.51 8.85
C ILE A 53 3.05 -7.85 9.57
N ASP A 54 4.25 -8.40 9.36
CA ASP A 54 5.47 -7.78 9.84
C ASP A 54 5.86 -6.62 8.91
N PHE A 55 5.55 -5.40 9.35
CA PHE A 55 5.94 -4.15 8.68
C PHE A 55 7.42 -3.82 8.87
N SER A 56 8.20 -4.66 9.56
CA SER A 56 9.63 -4.44 9.72
C SER A 56 10.43 -5.08 8.58
N THR A 57 9.76 -5.85 7.71
CA THR A 57 10.38 -6.56 6.59
C THR A 57 9.74 -6.16 5.25
N ASP A 58 10.60 -5.99 4.24
CA ASP A 58 10.23 -5.87 2.82
C ASP A 58 9.43 -4.60 2.42
N GLY A 59 10.07 -3.43 2.49
CA GLY A 59 9.62 -2.20 1.82
C GLY A 59 8.41 -1.50 2.46
N LEU A 60 7.96 -2.02 3.59
CA LEU A 60 6.97 -1.41 4.45
C LEU A 60 7.59 -0.95 5.77
N ASP A 61 6.93 -0.01 6.41
CA ASP A 61 7.30 0.57 7.70
C ASP A 61 6.05 0.89 8.54
N ALA A 62 6.26 1.28 9.80
CA ALA A 62 5.16 1.56 10.72
C ALA A 62 4.21 2.67 10.21
N ASN A 63 4.73 3.63 9.44
CA ASN A 63 3.91 4.70 8.86
C ASN A 63 3.02 4.14 7.74
N ASP A 64 3.51 3.19 6.94
CA ASP A 64 2.66 2.48 5.98
C ASP A 64 1.49 1.77 6.65
N LYS A 65 1.70 1.13 7.81
CA LYS A 65 0.63 0.48 8.57
C LYS A 65 -0.45 1.49 8.97
N GLU A 66 -0.06 2.66 9.47
CA GLU A 66 -1.01 3.72 9.82
C GLU A 66 -1.78 4.24 8.59
N ILE A 67 -1.10 4.44 7.46
CA ILE A 67 -1.74 4.87 6.21
C ILE A 67 -2.77 3.83 5.76
N ILE A 68 -2.39 2.55 5.68
CA ILE A 68 -3.28 1.46 5.29
C ILE A 68 -4.49 1.39 6.21
N ARG A 69 -4.26 1.42 7.52
CA ARG A 69 -5.32 1.32 8.54
C ARG A 69 -6.29 2.50 8.45
N GLY A 70 -5.78 3.72 8.26
CA GLY A 70 -6.62 4.89 7.99
C GLY A 70 -7.41 4.78 6.69
N MET A 71 -6.82 4.18 5.63
CA MET A 71 -7.55 3.96 4.38
C MET A 71 -8.66 2.92 4.49
N ILE A 72 -8.47 1.88 5.32
CA ILE A 72 -9.48 0.86 5.60
C ILE A 72 -10.63 1.44 6.41
N ASP A 73 -10.34 2.26 7.43
CA ASP A 73 -11.36 2.94 8.23
C ASP A 73 -12.29 3.79 7.35
N GLU A 74 -11.73 4.51 6.37
CA GLU A 74 -12.52 5.30 5.42
C GLU A 74 -13.30 4.44 4.40
N LEU A 75 -12.79 3.26 4.02
CA LEU A 75 -13.53 2.33 3.15
C LEU A 75 -14.73 1.68 3.85
N LYS A 76 -14.74 1.65 5.18
CA LYS A 76 -15.82 1.08 5.99
C LYS A 76 -16.95 2.06 6.29
N LYS A 77 -16.69 3.36 6.15
CA LYS A 77 -17.69 4.42 6.33
C LYS A 77 -18.58 4.55 5.10
#